data_AF-A0AA35XKS8-F1
#
_entry.id   AF-A0AA35XKS8-F1
#
_cell.length_a   1.000
_cell.length_b   1.000
_cell.length_c   1.000
_cell.angle_alpha   90.00
_cell.angle_beta   90.00
_cell.angle_gamma   90.00
#
_symmetry.space_group_name_H-M   'P 1'
#
loop_
_entity.id
_entity.type
_entity.pdbx_description
1 polymer ?
#
loop_
_entity_poly.entity_id
_entity_poly.type
_entity_poly.pdbx_seq_one_letter_code
_entity_poly.pdbx_strand_id
1 'polypeptide(L)'
;MEMTLRWAARSKEAHRNSDQLLFGIVQGGMERDLRQASVDGTVSIGFPGYAIGGLSVGEEKDLMYEVLAYIAPLLPEDKPRYLMGVGTPEDLVYGVRCGIDMFDCVMPTRNARNGSLFTTAGIIRIRNSKYRRDFSPLDPECTCYTCQNFTRTYLRHLHIENEILGSQLHTLHNLHFYVSLMRGIRRAICDGNFAALSDGEPNIGALVKLGQSDGHVV
;
A
#
# COMPACT_ATOMS: atom_id res chain seq x y z
N MET A 1 2.38 -20.66 13.92
CA MET A 1 2.90 -20.99 12.57
C MET A 1 2.48 -22.39 12.14
N GLU A 2 2.85 -23.47 12.85
CA GLU A 2 2.52 -24.85 12.42
C GLU A 2 1.03 -25.13 12.21
N MET A 3 0.16 -24.57 13.06
CA MET A 3 -1.29 -24.67 12.89
C MET A 3 -1.76 -24.03 11.57
N THR A 4 -1.14 -22.93 11.16
CA THR A 4 -1.40 -22.29 9.86
C THR A 4 -1.05 -23.22 8.72
N LEU A 5 0.06 -23.97 8.77
CA LEU A 5 0.41 -24.96 7.75
C LEU A 5 -0.63 -26.10 7.67
N ARG A 6 -1.06 -26.63 8.82
CA ARG A 6 -2.12 -27.64 8.88
C ARG A 6 -3.44 -27.14 8.29
N TRP A 7 -3.79 -25.88 8.55
CA TRP A 7 -4.99 -25.26 7.99
C TRP A 7 -4.82 -24.97 6.50
N ALA A 8 -3.66 -24.50 6.04
CA ALA A 8 -3.38 -24.26 4.63
C ALA A 8 -3.56 -25.53 3.79
N ALA A 9 -3.05 -26.67 4.26
CA ALA A 9 -3.24 -27.96 3.58
C ALA A 9 -4.73 -28.36 3.51
N ARG A 10 -5.47 -28.21 4.62
CA ARG A 10 -6.91 -28.49 4.67
C ARG A 10 -7.72 -27.55 3.76
N SER A 11 -7.35 -26.27 3.71
CA SER A 11 -7.97 -25.28 2.83
C SER A 11 -7.72 -25.61 1.37
N LYS A 12 -6.50 -26.02 1.01
CA LYS A 12 -6.18 -26.46 -0.35
C LYS A 12 -6.97 -27.70 -0.76
N GLU A 13 -7.09 -28.69 0.12
CA GLU A 13 -7.88 -29.89 -0.15
C GLU A 13 -9.38 -29.58 -0.31
N ALA A 14 -9.91 -28.65 0.48
CA ALA A 14 -11.30 -28.22 0.39
C ALA A 14 -11.60 -27.32 -0.82
N HIS A 15 -10.57 -26.73 -1.44
CA HIS A 15 -10.73 -25.82 -2.58
C HIS A 15 -11.04 -26.58 -3.87
N ARG A 16 -12.28 -26.50 -4.32
CA ARG A 16 -12.77 -27.20 -5.54
C ARG A 16 -13.15 -26.27 -6.69
N ASN A 17 -13.13 -24.95 -6.48
CA ASN A 17 -13.54 -23.99 -7.49
C ASN A 17 -12.34 -23.57 -8.36
N SER A 18 -12.37 -23.95 -9.64
CA SER A 18 -11.32 -23.60 -10.61
C SER A 18 -11.31 -22.13 -11.01
N ASP A 19 -12.41 -21.40 -10.78
CA ASP A 19 -12.54 -19.98 -11.15
C ASP A 19 -11.96 -19.04 -10.08
N GLN A 20 -11.41 -19.60 -8.99
CA GLN A 20 -10.87 -18.86 -7.85
C GLN A 20 -9.44 -19.27 -7.55
N LEU A 21 -8.59 -18.29 -7.29
CA LEU A 21 -7.23 -18.50 -6.80
C LEU A 21 -7.23 -18.58 -5.27
N LEU A 22 -6.52 -19.56 -4.72
CA LEU A 22 -6.28 -19.71 -3.28
C LEU A 22 -4.82 -19.35 -2.98
N PHE A 23 -4.58 -18.37 -2.12
CA PHE A 23 -3.22 -17.99 -1.72
C PHE A 23 -2.81 -18.68 -0.42
N GLY A 24 -1.55 -19.11 -0.34
CA GLY A 24 -0.94 -19.57 0.91
C GLY A 24 -0.46 -18.38 1.75
N ILE A 25 -0.54 -18.44 3.08
CA ILE A 25 -0.13 -17.33 3.95
C ILE A 25 1.06 -17.74 4.82
N VAL A 26 2.20 -17.09 4.60
CA VAL A 26 3.41 -17.24 5.42
C VAL A 26 3.23 -16.49 6.74
N GLN A 27 3.49 -17.19 7.83
CA GLN A 27 3.45 -16.70 9.21
C GLN A 27 4.82 -16.86 9.88
N GLY A 28 4.95 -16.47 11.15
CA GLY A 28 6.20 -16.66 11.91
C GLY A 28 6.63 -15.47 12.76
N GLY A 29 5.87 -14.37 12.76
CA GLY A 29 6.21 -13.17 13.52
C GLY A 29 7.52 -12.54 13.03
N MET A 30 8.39 -12.15 13.94
CA MET A 30 9.71 -11.59 13.64
C MET A 30 10.84 -12.63 13.72
N GLU A 31 10.49 -13.89 14.03
CA GLU A 31 11.46 -14.97 14.22
C GLU A 31 11.87 -15.57 12.87
N ARG A 32 13.15 -15.43 12.53
CA ARG A 32 13.70 -15.85 11.24
C ARG A 32 13.49 -17.33 10.94
N ASP A 33 13.79 -18.20 11.90
CA ASP A 33 13.69 -19.65 11.71
C ASP A 33 12.23 -20.09 11.50
N LEU A 34 11.29 -19.46 12.23
CA LEU A 34 9.87 -19.77 12.08
C LEU A 34 9.32 -19.31 10.73
N ARG A 35 9.80 -18.16 10.23
CA ARG A 35 9.44 -17.64 8.91
C ARG A 35 9.99 -18.51 7.79
N GLN A 36 11.25 -18.94 7.86
CA GLN A 36 11.82 -19.87 6.89
C GLN A 36 11.02 -21.18 6.85
N ALA A 37 10.79 -21.80 8.01
CA ALA A 37 9.98 -23.02 8.09
C ALA A 37 8.56 -22.82 7.56
N SER A 38 7.96 -21.64 7.77
CA SER A 38 6.65 -21.30 7.21
C SER A 38 6.68 -21.12 5.70
N VAL A 39 7.74 -20.51 5.13
CA VAL A 39 7.93 -20.40 3.68
C VAL A 39 8.04 -21.80 3.08
N ASP A 40 8.97 -22.61 3.56
CA ASP A 40 9.23 -23.96 3.04
C ASP A 40 7.97 -24.83 3.08
N GLY A 41 7.26 -24.81 4.21
CA GLY A 41 6.02 -25.55 4.38
C GLY A 41 4.90 -25.06 3.47
N THR A 42 4.72 -23.74 3.33
CA THR A 42 3.65 -23.16 2.51
C THR A 42 3.92 -23.37 1.01
N VAL A 43 5.18 -23.20 0.59
CA VAL A 43 5.61 -23.42 -0.80
C VAL A 43 5.47 -24.88 -1.19
N SER A 44 5.87 -25.81 -0.31
CA SER A 44 5.72 -27.26 -0.52
C SER A 44 4.26 -27.69 -0.72
N ILE A 45 3.31 -27.08 0.00
CA ILE A 45 1.88 -27.31 -0.23
C ILE A 45 1.48 -26.87 -1.65
N GLY A 46 2.05 -25.78 -2.17
CA GLY A 46 1.89 -25.27 -3.53
C GLY A 46 0.63 -24.43 -3.74
N PHE A 47 0.77 -23.14 -4.02
CA PHE A 47 -0.35 -22.23 -4.26
C PHE A 47 -0.11 -21.38 -5.52
N PRO A 48 -1.17 -20.89 -6.19
CA PRO A 48 -1.04 -19.93 -7.28
C PRO A 48 -0.49 -18.56 -6.86
N GLY A 49 -0.38 -18.27 -5.55
CA GLY A 49 0.19 -17.05 -5.01
C GLY A 49 0.45 -17.17 -3.51
N TYR A 50 1.30 -16.29 -2.98
CA TYR A 50 1.77 -16.35 -1.60
C TYR A 50 1.62 -15.00 -0.92
N ALA A 51 0.96 -14.99 0.23
CA ALA A 51 0.84 -13.82 1.07
C ALA A 51 1.81 -13.88 2.26
N ILE A 52 2.23 -12.72 2.73
CA ILE A 52 3.01 -12.51 3.94
C ILE A 52 2.08 -11.88 4.96
N GLY A 53 1.75 -12.65 6.01
CA GLY A 53 0.92 -12.19 7.12
C GLY A 53 1.73 -11.90 8.38
N GLY A 54 1.12 -11.19 9.32
CA GLY A 54 1.70 -10.93 10.65
C GLY A 54 2.91 -9.99 10.62
N LEU A 55 2.97 -9.10 9.62
CA LEU A 55 3.79 -7.90 9.59
C LEU A 55 2.85 -6.68 9.67
N SER A 56 3.35 -5.56 10.16
CA SER A 56 2.63 -4.31 10.45
C SER A 56 1.55 -4.41 11.53
N VAL A 57 1.84 -5.14 12.61
CA VAL A 57 0.92 -5.37 13.75
C VAL A 57 1.36 -4.67 15.04
N GLY A 58 2.44 -3.90 15.00
CA GLY A 58 2.93 -3.08 16.11
C GLY A 58 4.42 -3.21 16.39
N GLU A 59 5.15 -3.95 15.56
CA GLU A 59 6.61 -4.04 15.61
C GLU A 59 7.30 -2.74 15.18
N GLU A 60 8.58 -2.65 15.51
CA GLU A 60 9.44 -1.56 15.02
C GLU A 60 9.61 -1.63 13.51
N LYS A 61 9.64 -0.45 12.87
CA LYS A 61 9.65 -0.34 11.40
C LYS A 61 10.89 -1.00 10.77
N ASP A 62 12.05 -0.83 11.39
CA ASP A 62 13.30 -1.42 10.90
C ASP A 62 13.28 -2.95 10.96
N LEU A 63 12.63 -3.52 11.99
CA LEU A 63 12.48 -4.97 12.13
C LEU A 63 11.51 -5.53 11.08
N MET A 64 10.39 -4.84 10.81
CA MET A 64 9.48 -5.21 9.72
C MET A 64 10.22 -5.22 8.38
N TYR A 65 11.05 -4.21 8.11
CA TYR A 65 11.84 -4.09 6.89
C TYR A 65 12.88 -5.21 6.77
N GLU A 66 13.66 -5.47 7.82
CA GLU A 66 14.61 -6.58 7.88
C GLU A 66 13.91 -7.90 7.55
N VAL A 67 12.77 -8.16 8.19
CA VAL A 67 12.01 -9.40 7.99
C VAL A 67 11.54 -9.52 6.55
N LEU A 68 10.97 -8.45 5.99
CA LEU A 68 10.47 -8.44 4.62
C LEU A 68 11.59 -8.68 3.60
N ALA A 69 12.75 -8.05 3.79
CA ALA A 69 13.89 -8.13 2.89
C ALA A 69 14.44 -9.55 2.73
N TYR A 70 14.40 -10.36 3.79
CA TYR A 70 14.84 -11.76 3.66
C TYR A 70 13.72 -12.71 3.23
N ILE A 71 12.45 -12.51 3.62
CA ILE A 71 11.38 -13.49 3.29
C ILE A 71 10.88 -13.37 1.86
N ALA A 72 10.76 -12.15 1.33
CA ALA A 72 10.14 -11.95 0.02
C ALA A 72 10.94 -12.65 -1.11
N PRO A 73 12.29 -12.61 -1.12
CA PRO A 73 13.09 -13.35 -2.09
C PRO A 73 13.01 -14.89 -1.97
N LEU A 74 12.58 -15.43 -0.82
CA LEU A 74 12.44 -16.88 -0.64
C LEU A 74 11.14 -17.42 -1.25
N LEU A 75 10.19 -16.54 -1.58
CA LEU A 75 8.96 -16.92 -2.27
C LEU A 75 9.22 -17.12 -3.77
N PRO A 76 8.52 -18.06 -4.44
CA PRO A 76 8.68 -18.30 -5.86
C PRO A 76 8.55 -17.03 -6.70
N GLU A 77 9.49 -16.79 -7.62
CA GLU A 77 9.52 -15.60 -8.48
C GLU A 77 8.42 -15.61 -9.55
N ASP A 78 7.93 -16.80 -9.94
CA ASP A 78 6.88 -16.97 -10.94
C ASP A 78 5.46 -16.88 -10.35
N LYS A 79 5.33 -16.42 -9.10
CA LYS A 79 4.07 -16.34 -8.36
C LYS A 79 3.92 -14.96 -7.69
N PRO A 80 2.70 -14.39 -7.67
CA PRO A 80 2.45 -13.12 -7.00
C PRO A 80 2.68 -13.21 -5.49
N ARG A 81 3.28 -12.16 -4.95
CA ARG A 81 3.61 -11.97 -3.54
C ARG A 81 2.76 -10.84 -2.95
N TYR A 82 1.96 -11.17 -1.94
CA TYR A 82 1.00 -10.25 -1.32
C TYR A 82 1.41 -9.89 0.10
N LEU A 83 1.74 -8.63 0.36
CA LEU A 83 2.03 -8.13 1.71
C LEU A 83 0.75 -7.57 2.35
N MET A 84 0.27 -8.26 3.39
CA MET A 84 -1.03 -7.96 4.00
C MET A 84 -0.94 -6.84 5.02
N GLY A 85 -1.85 -5.87 4.95
CA GLY A 85 -2.07 -4.84 5.99
C GLY A 85 -1.09 -3.67 5.99
N VAL A 86 -0.10 -3.67 5.10
CA VAL A 86 0.92 -2.61 4.97
C VAL A 86 0.42 -1.49 4.07
N GLY A 87 0.60 -0.23 4.50
CA GLY A 87 -0.04 0.87 3.80
C GLY A 87 0.60 2.24 3.88
N THR A 88 1.75 2.49 4.54
CA THR A 88 2.37 3.82 4.35
C THR A 88 3.02 3.89 2.96
N PRO A 89 3.02 5.06 2.28
CA PRO A 89 3.64 5.20 0.97
C PRO A 89 5.09 4.69 0.90
N GLU A 90 5.86 4.93 1.96
CA GLU A 90 7.25 4.50 2.09
C GLU A 90 7.35 2.98 2.20
N ASP A 91 6.46 2.33 2.95
CA ASP A 91 6.44 0.87 3.09
C ASP A 91 6.04 0.19 1.78
N LEU A 92 5.15 0.80 0.99
CA LEU A 92 4.79 0.30 -0.33
C LEU A 92 6.00 0.30 -1.27
N VAL A 93 6.73 1.41 -1.31
CA VAL A 93 7.97 1.50 -2.12
C VAL A 93 9.00 0.49 -1.65
N TYR A 94 9.21 0.37 -0.33
CA TYR A 94 10.14 -0.61 0.23
C TYR A 94 9.74 -2.05 -0.10
N GLY A 95 8.46 -2.40 0.06
CA GLY A 95 7.95 -3.73 -0.27
C GLY A 95 8.16 -4.07 -1.75
N VAL A 96 7.91 -3.13 -2.65
CA VAL A 96 8.19 -3.36 -4.09
C VAL A 96 9.68 -3.58 -4.35
N ARG A 97 10.58 -2.86 -3.66
CA ARG A 97 12.04 -3.12 -3.75
C ARG A 97 12.40 -4.54 -3.27
N CYS A 98 11.68 -5.08 -2.29
CA CYS A 98 11.84 -6.47 -1.85
C CYS A 98 11.16 -7.50 -2.76
N GLY A 99 10.45 -7.04 -3.80
CA GLY A 99 9.76 -7.89 -4.77
C GLY A 99 8.34 -8.28 -4.36
N ILE A 100 7.62 -7.43 -3.62
CA ILE A 100 6.18 -7.58 -3.35
C ILE A 100 5.35 -6.99 -4.49
N ASP A 101 4.28 -7.69 -4.86
CA ASP A 101 3.41 -7.35 -6.00
C ASP A 101 2.07 -6.75 -5.58
N MET A 102 1.55 -7.15 -4.42
CA MET A 102 0.21 -6.78 -3.95
C MET A 102 0.24 -6.24 -2.51
N PHE A 103 -0.64 -5.29 -2.22
CA PHE A 103 -0.77 -4.65 -0.92
C PHE A 103 -2.24 -4.34 -0.62
N ASP A 104 -2.58 -4.27 0.66
CA ASP A 104 -3.87 -3.77 1.13
C ASP A 104 -3.70 -3.00 2.44
N CYS A 105 -4.48 -1.92 2.62
CA CYS A 105 -4.55 -1.24 3.90
C CYS A 105 -5.78 -0.32 3.97
N VAL A 106 -6.36 -0.19 5.17
CA VAL A 106 -7.44 0.77 5.43
C VAL A 106 -6.93 2.21 5.58
N MET A 107 -5.62 2.40 5.73
CA MET A 107 -4.97 3.69 6.00
C MET A 107 -5.45 4.85 5.12
N PRO A 108 -5.49 4.77 3.77
CA PRO A 108 -5.92 5.89 2.94
C PRO A 108 -7.31 6.39 3.31
N THR A 109 -8.27 5.48 3.52
CA THR A 109 -9.65 5.85 3.82
C THR A 109 -9.84 6.26 5.29
N ARG A 110 -9.17 5.59 6.23
CA ARG A 110 -9.23 5.94 7.66
C ARG A 110 -8.62 7.31 7.92
N ASN A 111 -7.48 7.61 7.30
CA ASN A 111 -6.81 8.89 7.45
C ASN A 111 -7.61 10.03 6.81
N ALA A 112 -8.20 9.78 5.64
CA ALA A 112 -9.07 10.75 4.95
C ALA A 112 -10.22 11.23 5.84
N ARG A 113 -10.96 10.29 6.46
CA ARG A 113 -12.07 10.59 7.37
C ARG A 113 -11.61 11.38 8.61
N ASN A 114 -10.38 11.14 9.06
CA ASN A 114 -9.77 11.87 10.18
C ASN A 114 -9.04 13.16 9.79
N GLY A 115 -9.13 13.58 8.52
CA GLY A 115 -8.57 14.83 8.02
C GLY A 115 -7.06 14.82 7.75
N SER A 116 -6.45 13.64 7.62
CA SER A 116 -5.07 13.44 7.18
C SER A 116 -5.04 13.03 5.70
N LEU A 117 -4.49 13.89 4.86
CA LEU A 117 -4.55 13.80 3.40
C LEU A 117 -3.16 13.68 2.82
N PHE A 118 -2.93 12.68 1.96
CA PHE A 118 -1.63 12.45 1.33
C PHE A 118 -1.47 13.36 0.11
N THR A 119 -0.34 14.04 -0.03
CA THR A 119 -0.04 14.90 -1.19
C THR A 119 1.37 14.64 -1.69
N THR A 120 1.67 15.09 -2.91
CA THR A 120 3.02 15.03 -3.51
C THR A 120 4.09 15.76 -2.68
N ALA A 121 3.68 16.68 -1.80
CA ALA A 121 4.54 17.41 -0.87
C ALA A 121 4.48 16.89 0.59
N GLY A 122 3.91 15.70 0.80
CA GLY A 122 3.75 15.08 2.12
C GLY A 122 2.33 15.17 2.68
N ILE A 123 2.17 14.86 3.97
CA ILE A 123 0.85 14.73 4.60
C ILE A 123 0.31 16.09 5.06
N ILE A 124 -0.91 16.42 4.64
CA ILE A 124 -1.67 17.58 5.08
C ILE A 124 -2.67 17.17 6.16
N ARG A 125 -2.68 17.89 7.29
CA ARG A 125 -3.76 17.84 8.29
C ARG A 125 -4.76 18.97 8.03
N ILE A 126 -5.87 18.68 7.36
CA ILE A 126 -6.78 19.69 6.80
C ILE A 126 -7.43 20.60 7.86
N ARG A 127 -7.57 20.11 9.10
CA ARG A 127 -8.09 20.87 10.25
C ARG A 127 -7.23 22.09 10.65
N ASN A 128 -5.94 22.08 10.28
CA ASN A 128 -5.00 23.13 10.68
C ASN A 128 -5.51 24.53 10.28
N SER A 129 -5.32 25.50 11.18
CA SER A 129 -5.83 26.87 11.01
C SER A 129 -5.24 27.60 9.80
N LYS A 130 -4.01 27.26 9.39
CA LYS A 130 -3.36 27.84 8.22
C LYS A 130 -4.16 27.67 6.92
N TYR A 131 -5.03 26.65 6.83
CA TYR A 131 -5.86 26.41 5.64
C TYR A 131 -7.20 27.15 5.65
N ARG A 132 -7.51 27.97 6.69
CA ARG A 132 -8.78 28.70 6.81
C ARG A 132 -9.05 29.69 5.68
N ARG A 133 -8.02 30.21 5.02
CA ARG A 133 -8.13 31.14 3.88
C ARG A 133 -7.22 30.70 2.74
N ASP A 134 -6.94 29.41 2.66
CA ASP A 134 -6.14 28.83 1.59
C ASP A 134 -7.07 28.41 0.44
N PHE A 135 -7.11 29.23 -0.61
CA PHE A 135 -7.92 28.99 -1.81
C PHE A 135 -7.19 28.14 -2.87
N SER A 136 -5.99 27.63 -2.56
CA SER A 136 -5.29 26.69 -3.44
C SER A 136 -5.95 25.30 -3.42
N PRO A 137 -5.75 24.46 -4.45
CA PRO A 137 -6.15 23.06 -4.43
C PRO A 137 -5.45 22.30 -3.31
N LEU A 138 -6.00 21.14 -2.93
CA LEU A 138 -5.40 20.29 -1.89
C LEU A 138 -3.97 19.90 -2.23
N ASP A 139 -3.75 19.43 -3.45
CA ASP A 139 -2.45 19.11 -4.03
C ASP A 139 -2.42 19.66 -5.47
N PRO A 140 -1.53 20.61 -5.81
CA PRO A 140 -1.48 21.22 -7.14
C PRO A 140 -1.09 20.25 -8.25
N GLU A 141 -0.50 19.11 -7.91
CA GLU A 141 -0.05 18.09 -8.84
C GLU A 141 -1.05 16.93 -8.98
N CYS A 142 -2.18 17.01 -8.28
CA CYS A 142 -3.18 15.96 -8.26
C CYS A 142 -4.31 16.23 -9.26
N THR A 143 -4.66 15.21 -10.03
CA THR A 143 -5.66 15.22 -11.10
C THR A 143 -7.02 14.66 -10.66
N CYS A 144 -7.21 14.38 -9.36
CA CYS A 144 -8.47 13.84 -8.87
C CYS A 144 -9.58 14.91 -8.86
N TYR A 145 -10.85 14.45 -8.88
CA TYR A 145 -12.04 15.31 -8.77
C TYR A 145 -11.94 16.31 -7.60
N THR A 146 -11.48 15.86 -6.44
CA THR A 146 -11.34 16.72 -5.26
C THR A 146 -10.39 17.90 -5.50
N CYS A 147 -9.22 17.65 -6.10
CA CYS A 147 -8.21 18.70 -6.33
C CYS A 147 -8.58 19.63 -7.48
N GLN A 148 -9.34 19.16 -8.47
CA GLN A 148 -9.76 19.97 -9.61
C GLN A 148 -10.94 20.91 -9.30
N ASN A 149 -11.76 20.57 -8.30
CA ASN A 149 -13.02 21.28 -8.07
C ASN A 149 -13.10 22.02 -6.74
N PHE A 150 -12.24 21.70 -5.76
CA PHE A 150 -12.35 22.26 -4.42
C PHE A 150 -11.03 22.81 -3.88
N THR A 151 -11.16 23.85 -3.06
CA THR A 151 -10.06 24.49 -2.38
C THR A 151 -9.82 23.89 -1.01
N ARG A 152 -8.59 24.03 -0.47
CA ARG A 152 -8.26 23.61 0.90
C ARG A 152 -9.17 24.25 1.94
N THR A 153 -9.53 25.52 1.78
CA THR A 153 -10.45 26.21 2.69
C THR A 153 -11.83 25.58 2.70
N TYR A 154 -12.36 25.17 1.54
CA TYR A 154 -13.67 24.52 1.47
C TYR A 154 -13.64 23.12 2.07
N LEU A 155 -12.62 22.32 1.74
CA LEU A 155 -12.42 20.99 2.32
C LEU A 155 -12.26 21.05 3.84
N ARG A 156 -11.51 22.03 4.35
CA ARG A 156 -11.40 22.30 5.78
C ARG A 156 -12.75 22.65 6.40
N HIS A 157 -13.52 23.52 5.77
CA HIS A 157 -14.85 23.88 6.27
C HIS A 157 -15.73 22.64 6.40
N LEU A 158 -15.87 21.83 5.35
CA LEU A 158 -16.64 20.58 5.39
C LEU A 158 -16.18 19.66 6.53
N HIS A 159 -14.86 19.53 6.73
CA HIS A 159 -14.32 18.69 7.80
C HIS A 159 -14.65 19.23 9.21
N ILE A 160 -14.56 20.54 9.43
CA ILE A 160 -14.85 21.16 10.73
C ILE A 160 -16.34 21.11 11.06
N GLU A 161 -17.21 21.30 10.05
CA GLU A 161 -18.66 21.20 10.21
C GLU A 161 -19.14 19.73 10.27
N ASN A 162 -18.24 18.75 10.17
CA ASN A 162 -18.54 17.32 10.16
C ASN A 162 -19.51 16.89 9.03
N GLU A 163 -19.43 17.57 7.90
CA GLU A 163 -20.20 17.23 6.70
C GLU A 163 -19.67 15.94 6.07
N ILE A 164 -20.56 14.99 5.77
CA ILE A 164 -20.17 13.69 5.20
C ILE A 164 -19.47 13.83 3.85
N LEU A 165 -19.81 14.89 3.09
CA LEU A 165 -19.16 15.22 1.83
C LEU A 165 -17.64 15.44 2.00
N GLY A 166 -17.21 16.05 3.11
CA GLY A 166 -15.79 16.21 3.40
C GLY A 166 -15.07 14.88 3.48
N SER A 167 -15.66 13.90 4.19
CA SER A 167 -15.13 12.54 4.27
C SER A 167 -15.09 11.83 2.92
N GLN A 168 -16.10 12.01 2.08
CA GLN A 168 -16.16 11.43 0.74
C GLN A 168 -15.05 11.99 -0.17
N LEU A 169 -14.93 13.33 -0.25
CA LEU A 169 -13.93 14.01 -1.07
C LEU A 169 -12.50 13.71 -0.62
N HIS A 170 -12.26 13.67 0.69
CA HIS A 170 -10.96 13.27 1.24
C HIS A 170 -10.61 11.82 0.90
N THR A 171 -11.59 10.92 0.97
CA THR A 171 -11.39 9.49 0.68
C THR A 171 -11.08 9.29 -0.79
N LEU A 172 -11.82 9.96 -1.68
CA LEU A 172 -11.57 9.95 -3.12
C LEU A 172 -10.13 10.42 -3.42
N HIS A 173 -9.71 11.52 -2.81
CA HIS A 173 -8.35 12.05 -2.97
C HIS A 173 -7.27 11.06 -2.51
N ASN A 174 -7.39 10.52 -1.29
CA ASN A 174 -6.38 9.60 -0.76
C ASN A 174 -6.32 8.29 -1.57
N LEU A 175 -7.46 7.77 -2.04
CA LEU A 175 -7.46 6.58 -2.91
C LEU A 175 -6.80 6.87 -4.25
N HIS A 176 -7.12 8.02 -4.87
CA HIS A 176 -6.47 8.45 -6.11
C HIS A 176 -4.96 8.59 -5.94
N PHE A 177 -4.49 9.15 -4.82
CA PHE A 177 -3.07 9.25 -4.49
C PHE A 177 -2.39 7.87 -4.47
N TYR A 178 -2.98 6.87 -3.80
CA TYR A 178 -2.39 5.53 -3.71
C TYR A 178 -2.38 4.80 -5.06
N VAL A 179 -3.47 4.90 -5.83
CA VAL A 179 -3.52 4.33 -7.18
C VAL A 179 -2.47 4.98 -8.08
N SER A 180 -2.30 6.30 -7.99
CA SER A 180 -1.28 7.05 -8.72
C SER A 180 0.13 6.64 -8.29
N LEU A 181 0.39 6.51 -6.99
CA LEU A 181 1.68 6.00 -6.49
C LEU A 181 2.01 4.64 -7.10
N MET A 182 1.09 3.68 -7.06
CA MET A 182 1.34 2.33 -7.61
C MET A 182 1.49 2.34 -9.13
N ARG A 183 0.77 3.20 -9.87
CA ARG A 183 0.99 3.41 -11.31
C ARG A 183 2.39 3.95 -11.59
N GLY A 184 2.81 4.96 -10.83
CA GLY A 184 4.13 5.57 -10.95
C GLY A 184 5.26 4.60 -10.65
N ILE A 185 5.11 3.77 -9.61
CA ILE A 185 6.06 2.70 -9.29
C ILE A 185 6.20 1.73 -10.46
N ARG A 186 5.07 1.21 -11.00
CA ARG A 186 5.11 0.32 -12.17
C ARG A 186 5.81 0.97 -13.36
N ARG A 187 5.50 2.23 -13.65
CA ARG A 187 6.13 2.98 -14.74
C ARG A 187 7.63 3.14 -14.54
N ALA A 188 8.05 3.54 -13.34
CA ALA A 188 9.46 3.69 -13.02
C ALA A 188 10.24 2.38 -13.15
N ILE A 189 9.61 1.23 -12.86
CA ILE A 189 10.21 -0.09 -13.07
C ILE A 189 10.37 -0.36 -14.56
N CYS A 190 9.31 -0.16 -15.36
CA CYS A 190 9.36 -0.34 -16.82
C CYS A 190 10.40 0.55 -17.51
N ASP A 191 10.57 1.78 -17.02
CA ASP A 191 11.53 2.75 -17.54
C ASP A 191 12.96 2.53 -17.00
N GLY A 192 13.17 1.56 -16.09
CA GLY A 192 14.47 1.33 -15.45
C GLY A 192 14.92 2.42 -14.47
N ASN A 193 14.02 3.31 -14.06
CA ASN A 193 14.30 4.46 -13.20
C ASN A 193 13.85 4.27 -11.73
N PHE A 194 13.29 3.11 -11.39
CA PHE A 194 12.74 2.87 -10.05
C PHE A 194 13.80 2.97 -8.94
N ALA A 195 15.01 2.44 -9.15
CA ALA A 195 16.10 2.52 -8.17
C ALA A 195 16.40 3.98 -7.79
N ALA A 196 16.55 4.86 -8.77
CA ALA A 196 16.84 6.28 -8.56
C ALA A 196 15.74 7.03 -7.77
N LEU A 197 14.48 6.55 -7.82
CA LEU A 197 13.34 7.14 -7.11
C LEU A 197 13.06 6.48 -5.75
N SER A 198 13.68 5.34 -5.46
CA SER A 198 13.30 4.47 -4.33
C SER A 198 14.45 4.17 -3.36
N ASP A 199 15.70 4.39 -3.78
CA ASP A 199 16.88 4.21 -2.93
C ASP A 199 17.04 5.36 -1.91
N GLY A 200 17.39 5.01 -0.67
CA GLY A 200 17.42 5.96 0.44
C GLY A 200 16.02 6.40 0.86
N GLU A 201 15.80 7.72 0.93
CA GLU A 201 14.47 8.29 1.18
C GLU A 201 13.69 8.34 -0.15
N PRO A 202 12.60 7.58 -0.29
CA PRO A 202 11.91 7.45 -1.58
C PRO A 202 11.23 8.76 -1.99
N ASN A 203 11.34 9.12 -3.26
CA ASN A 203 10.68 10.31 -3.81
C ASN A 203 9.21 9.99 -4.16
N ILE A 204 8.38 9.88 -3.14
CA ILE A 204 6.95 9.57 -3.26
C ILE A 204 6.23 10.58 -4.16
N GLY A 205 6.57 11.87 -4.05
CA GLY A 205 5.97 12.92 -4.87
C GLY A 205 6.24 12.71 -6.36
N ALA A 206 7.48 12.40 -6.74
CA ALA A 206 7.84 12.11 -8.13
C ALA A 206 7.13 10.85 -8.66
N LEU A 207 7.05 9.78 -7.85
CA LEU A 207 6.32 8.57 -8.23
C LEU A 207 4.83 8.86 -8.46
N VAL A 208 4.18 9.60 -7.55
CA VAL A 208 2.77 9.96 -7.70
C VAL A 208 2.54 10.83 -8.94
N LYS A 209 3.42 11.79 -9.25
CA LYS A 209 3.35 12.59 -10.49
C LYS A 209 3.47 11.71 -11.74
N LEU A 210 4.43 10.80 -11.75
CA LEU A 210 4.64 9.86 -12.85
C LEU A 210 3.41 8.95 -13.09
N GLY A 211 2.69 8.57 -12.03
CA GLY A 211 1.49 7.75 -12.16
C GLY A 211 0.23 8.50 -12.61
N GLN A 212 0.29 9.82 -12.74
CA GLN A 212 -0.82 10.68 -13.18
C GLN A 212 -0.66 11.19 -14.61
N SER A 213 0.52 11.05 -15.22
CA SER A 213 0.80 11.59 -16.56
C SER A 213 0.09 10.85 -17.70
N ASP A 214 -0.47 9.66 -17.47
CA ASP A 214 -1.23 8.92 -18.48
C ASP A 214 -2.70 8.75 -18.09
N GLY A 215 -3.59 9.20 -18.98
CA GLY A 215 -5.03 8.88 -18.96
C GLY A 215 -5.35 7.42 -19.32
N HIS A 216 -4.34 6.55 -19.41
CA HIS A 216 -4.49 5.15 -19.75
C HIS A 216 -4.22 4.25 -18.54
N VAL A 217 -5.32 3.66 -18.07
CA VAL A 217 -5.30 2.47 -17.23
C VAL A 217 -4.83 1.30 -18.11
N VAL A 218 -3.67 0.72 -17.78
CA VAL A 218 -3.39 -0.69 -18.07
C VAL A 218 -3.75 -1.47 -16.81
#